data_AF-A0A7V7YDA8-F1
#
_entry.id   AF-A0A7V7YDA8-F1
#
_cell.length_a   1.000
_cell.length_b   1.000
_cell.length_c   1.000
_cell.angle_alpha   90.00
_cell.angle_beta   90.00
_cell.angle_gamma   90.00
#
_symmetry.space_group_name_H-M   'P 1'
#
loop_
_entity.id
_entity.type
_entity.pdbx_description
1 polymer ?
#
loop_
_entity_poly.entity_id
_entity_poly.type
_entity_poly.pdbx_seq_one_letter_code
_entity_poly.pdbx_strand_id
1 'polypeptide(L)'
;VVKAEGDNAVAVGSEGKERSVRHVAKGTADTDAVNVRQLNDVLTQSNEYTDLAVEGLNKRLDGMDKRFNRMAAMSSAQSAMAMNTAGLNTYNRLGAGVGHSDGESALAVGYQRVMNERGSATFSLNGAFTNSGEKTVGVGVGIGW
;
A
#
# COMPACT_ATOMS: atom_id res chain seq x y z
N VAL A 1 -54.81 -1.37 -16.59
CA VAL A 1 -54.76 -0.03 -15.96
C VAL A 1 -53.87 -0.17 -14.75
N VAL A 2 -52.66 0.35 -14.78
CA VAL A 2 -51.76 0.28 -13.61
C VAL A 2 -52.27 1.31 -12.61
N LYS A 3 -52.83 0.81 -11.52
CA LYS A 3 -53.32 1.60 -10.38
C LYS A 3 -52.08 2.12 -9.64
N ALA A 4 -52.14 3.36 -9.14
CA ALA A 4 -51.16 3.79 -8.16
C ALA A 4 -51.24 2.81 -6.97
N GLU A 5 -50.16 2.11 -6.64
CA GLU A 5 -50.20 1.13 -5.54
C GLU A 5 -50.11 1.87 -4.20
N GLY A 6 -51.23 1.88 -3.47
CA GLY A 6 -51.38 2.52 -2.15
C GLY A 6 -52.46 3.61 -2.12
N ASP A 7 -53.14 3.77 -0.98
CA ASP A 7 -54.30 4.66 -0.82
C ASP A 7 -53.98 6.17 -0.98
N ASN A 8 -52.70 6.55 -1.07
CA ASN A 8 -52.22 7.95 -1.13
C ASN A 8 -51.23 8.20 -2.28
N ALA A 9 -51.44 7.63 -3.47
CA ALA A 9 -50.50 7.73 -4.59
C ALA A 9 -51.08 8.44 -5.83
N VAL A 10 -50.24 9.20 -6.53
CA VAL A 10 -50.59 9.88 -7.79
C VAL A 10 -49.88 9.19 -8.96
N ALA A 11 -50.65 8.62 -9.89
CA ALA A 11 -50.11 8.04 -11.12
C ALA A 11 -50.10 9.08 -12.26
N VAL A 12 -48.92 9.37 -12.81
CA VAL A 12 -48.76 10.27 -13.97
C VAL A 12 -48.79 9.55 -15.32
N GLY A 13 -48.87 8.21 -15.31
CA GLY A 13 -48.85 7.36 -16.50
C GLY A 13 -49.36 5.95 -16.19
N SER A 14 -49.13 5.03 -17.12
CA SER A 14 -49.31 3.60 -16.91
C SER A 14 -48.08 2.87 -17.44
N GLU A 15 -47.91 1.60 -17.08
CA GLU A 15 -46.83 0.76 -17.61
C GLU A 15 -46.73 0.85 -19.15
N GLY A 16 -45.53 1.15 -19.63
CA GLY A 16 -45.21 1.36 -21.05
C GLY A 16 -45.76 2.66 -21.65
N LYS A 17 -46.37 3.53 -20.83
CA LYS A 17 -46.92 4.85 -21.18
C LYS A 17 -46.60 5.87 -20.09
N GLU A 18 -45.35 5.91 -19.68
CA GLU A 18 -44.82 6.85 -18.70
C GLU A 18 -44.84 8.28 -19.28
N ARG A 19 -45.00 9.27 -18.41
CA ARG A 19 -44.97 10.69 -18.79
C ARG A 19 -43.82 11.40 -18.09
N SER A 20 -43.10 12.24 -18.81
CA SER A 20 -42.06 13.09 -18.21
C SER A 20 -42.69 14.26 -17.46
N VAL A 21 -42.31 14.47 -16.20
CA VAL A 21 -42.65 15.68 -15.45
C VAL A 21 -41.53 16.71 -15.68
N ARG A 22 -41.87 17.85 -16.28
CA ARG A 22 -40.90 18.90 -16.66
C ARG A 22 -41.12 20.16 -15.84
N HIS A 23 -40.13 21.05 -15.85
CA HIS A 23 -40.13 22.33 -15.10
C HIS A 23 -40.23 22.15 -13.58
N VAL A 24 -39.71 21.04 -13.05
CA VAL A 24 -39.59 20.80 -11.61
C VAL A 24 -38.44 21.65 -11.06
N ALA A 25 -38.78 22.60 -10.17
CA ALA A 25 -37.80 23.41 -9.45
C ALA A 25 -36.88 22.55 -8.57
N LYS A 26 -35.82 23.13 -8.02
CA LYS A 26 -34.95 22.43 -7.07
C LYS A 26 -35.73 22.19 -5.77
N GLY A 27 -35.85 20.93 -5.34
CA GLY A 27 -36.43 20.60 -4.03
C GLY A 27 -35.55 21.09 -2.89
N THR A 28 -36.16 21.57 -1.81
CA THR A 28 -35.48 22.14 -0.64
C THR A 28 -35.90 21.50 0.67
N ALA A 29 -37.13 20.96 0.76
CA ALA A 29 -37.59 20.17 1.89
C ALA A 29 -37.38 18.67 1.62
N ASP A 30 -37.31 17.86 2.68
CA ASP A 30 -37.10 16.41 2.60
C ASP A 30 -38.20 15.68 1.81
N THR A 31 -39.39 16.28 1.68
CA THR A 31 -40.54 15.73 0.95
C THR A 31 -40.73 16.31 -0.45
N ASP A 32 -39.80 17.12 -0.94
CA ASP A 32 -39.87 17.69 -2.30
C ASP A 32 -39.41 16.66 -3.36
N ALA A 33 -39.99 16.77 -4.55
CA ALA A 33 -39.49 16.01 -5.70
C ALA A 33 -38.10 16.52 -6.13
N VAL A 34 -37.16 15.59 -6.28
CA VAL A 34 -35.82 15.87 -6.82
C VAL A 34 -35.85 15.93 -8.34
N ASN A 35 -35.24 16.96 -8.93
CA ASN A 35 -35.05 17.03 -10.39
C ASN A 35 -33.71 16.39 -10.82
N VAL A 36 -33.57 16.09 -12.11
CA VAL A 36 -32.38 15.43 -12.68
C VAL A 36 -31.09 16.22 -12.45
N ARG A 37 -31.17 17.56 -12.36
CA ARG A 37 -30.00 18.40 -12.07
C ARG A 37 -29.45 18.11 -10.67
N GLN A 38 -30.33 18.03 -9.66
CA GLN A 38 -29.91 17.68 -8.29
C GLN A 38 -29.27 16.29 -8.22
N LEU A 39 -29.82 15.31 -8.96
CA LEU A 39 -29.23 13.97 -9.03
C LEU A 39 -27.82 14.03 -9.66
N ASN A 40 -27.66 14.75 -10.77
CA ASN A 40 -26.37 14.90 -11.45
C ASN A 40 -25.34 15.64 -10.58
N ASP A 41 -25.76 16.66 -9.81
CA ASP A 41 -24.88 17.38 -8.88
C ASP A 41 -24.30 16.42 -7.83
N VAL A 42 -25.16 15.57 -7.22
CA VAL A 42 -24.73 14.55 -6.24
C VAL A 42 -23.84 13.49 -6.87
N LEU A 43 -24.16 13.02 -8.07
CA LEU A 43 -23.33 12.05 -8.79
C LEU A 43 -21.94 12.60 -9.09
N THR A 44 -21.87 13.87 -9.53
CA THR A 44 -20.60 14.55 -9.79
C THR A 44 -19.77 14.65 -8.52
N GLN A 45 -20.37 15.11 -7.43
CA GLN A 45 -19.69 15.20 -6.12
C GLN A 45 -19.23 13.82 -5.62
N SER A 46 -20.03 12.77 -5.82
CA SER A 46 -19.68 11.41 -5.44
C SER A 46 -18.51 10.86 -6.25
N ASN A 47 -18.46 11.16 -7.56
CA ASN A 47 -17.37 10.76 -8.43
C ASN A 47 -16.08 11.48 -8.03
N GLU A 48 -16.12 12.80 -7.81
CA GLU A 48 -14.96 13.57 -7.34
C GLU A 48 -14.41 13.05 -6.01
N TYR A 49 -15.29 12.74 -5.05
CA TYR A 49 -14.88 12.15 -3.79
C TYR A 49 -14.20 10.78 -3.97
N THR A 50 -14.76 9.95 -4.85
CA THR A 50 -14.21 8.62 -5.15
C THR A 50 -12.86 8.73 -5.86
N ASP A 51 -12.73 9.65 -6.82
CA ASP A 51 -11.50 9.90 -7.56
C ASP A 51 -10.37 10.35 -6.63
N LEU A 52 -10.65 11.28 -5.71
CA LEU A 52 -9.68 11.71 -4.69
C LEU A 52 -9.24 10.55 -3.77
N ALA A 53 -10.20 9.72 -3.35
CA ALA A 53 -9.90 8.57 -2.50
C ALA A 53 -9.01 7.54 -3.23
N VAL A 54 -9.32 7.25 -4.50
CA VAL A 54 -8.55 6.33 -5.34
C VAL A 54 -7.17 6.90 -5.67
N GLU A 55 -7.05 8.19 -5.97
CA GLU A 55 -5.75 8.83 -6.21
C GLU A 55 -4.85 8.77 -4.96
N GLY A 56 -5.43 9.03 -3.79
CA GLY A 56 -4.73 8.92 -2.52
C GLY A 56 -4.23 7.49 -2.25
N LEU A 57 -5.06 6.48 -2.58
CA LEU A 57 -4.67 5.07 -2.48
C LEU A 57 -3.52 4.74 -3.45
N ASN A 58 -3.62 5.15 -4.71
CA ASN A 58 -2.58 4.88 -5.72
C ASN A 58 -1.22 5.47 -5.31
N LYS A 59 -1.20 6.72 -4.83
CA LYS A 59 0.05 7.34 -4.32
C LYS A 59 0.64 6.56 -3.15
N ARG A 60 -0.20 6.02 -2.28
CA ARG A 60 0.25 5.22 -1.13
C ARG A 60 0.78 3.85 -1.57
N LEU A 61 0.13 3.21 -2.54
CA LEU A 61 0.57 1.95 -3.14
C LEU A 61 1.91 2.13 -3.87
N ASP A 62 2.06 3.16 -4.71
CA ASP A 62 3.33 3.48 -5.37
C ASP A 62 4.46 3.72 -4.35
N GLY A 63 4.15 4.41 -3.24
CA GLY A 63 5.09 4.62 -2.15
C GLY A 63 5.47 3.32 -1.44
N MET A 64 4.51 2.40 -1.27
CA MET A 64 4.74 1.08 -0.71
C MET A 64 5.57 0.20 -1.65
N ASP A 65 5.27 0.16 -2.93
CA ASP A 65 5.97 -0.65 -3.94
C ASP A 65 7.43 -0.22 -4.03
N LYS A 66 7.70 1.09 -4.07
CA LYS A 66 9.07 1.62 -3.98
C LYS A 66 9.76 1.12 -2.72
N ARG A 67 9.17 1.36 -1.54
CA ARG A 67 9.75 0.92 -0.26
C ARG A 67 9.99 -0.59 -0.22
N PHE A 68 9.11 -1.38 -0.82
CA PHE A 68 9.27 -2.83 -0.92
C PHE A 68 10.50 -3.19 -1.77
N ASN A 69 10.65 -2.61 -2.95
CA ASN A 69 11.83 -2.82 -3.81
C ASN A 69 13.13 -2.44 -3.09
N ARG A 70 13.11 -1.33 -2.35
CA ARG A 70 14.24 -0.91 -1.50
C ARG A 70 14.56 -1.91 -0.41
N MET A 71 13.56 -2.40 0.32
CA MET A 71 13.74 -3.44 1.32
C MET A 71 14.24 -4.76 0.72
N ALA A 72 13.76 -5.14 -0.47
CA ALA A 72 14.20 -6.34 -1.18
C ALA A 72 15.67 -6.22 -1.63
N ALA A 73 16.08 -5.06 -2.16
CA ALA A 73 17.48 -4.78 -2.47
C ALA A 73 18.35 -4.83 -1.21
N MET A 74 17.92 -4.24 -0.10
CA MET A 74 18.66 -4.30 1.18
C MET A 74 18.75 -5.72 1.72
N SER A 75 17.66 -6.48 1.68
CA SER A 75 17.62 -7.86 2.16
C SER A 75 18.52 -8.76 1.33
N SER A 76 18.54 -8.60 0.01
CA SER A 76 19.47 -9.33 -0.87
C SER A 76 20.92 -8.93 -0.59
N ALA A 77 21.20 -7.64 -0.40
CA ALA A 77 22.53 -7.16 -0.01
C ALA A 77 23.01 -7.77 1.32
N GLN A 78 22.15 -7.74 2.34
CA GLN A 78 22.41 -8.32 3.67
C GLN A 78 22.56 -9.84 3.62
N SER A 79 21.81 -10.51 2.74
CA SER A 79 21.92 -11.96 2.55
C SER A 79 23.24 -12.34 1.88
N ALA A 80 23.61 -11.67 0.78
CA ALA A 80 24.90 -11.86 0.12
C ALA A 80 26.07 -11.64 1.10
N MET A 81 25.93 -10.61 1.93
CA MET A 81 26.81 -10.32 3.05
C MET A 81 26.94 -11.45 4.07
N ALA A 82 25.82 -11.91 4.60
CA ALA A 82 25.77 -12.95 5.61
C ALA A 82 26.39 -14.25 5.05
N MET A 83 26.06 -14.61 3.80
CA MET A 83 26.62 -15.78 3.11
C MET A 83 28.15 -15.71 3.02
N ASN A 84 28.72 -14.54 2.69
CA ASN A 84 30.17 -14.39 2.61
C ASN A 84 30.84 -14.50 3.99
N THR A 85 30.25 -13.92 5.04
CA THR A 85 30.78 -13.99 6.41
C THR A 85 30.60 -15.36 7.08
N ALA A 86 29.59 -16.14 6.70
CA ALA A 86 29.31 -17.44 7.29
C ALA A 86 30.41 -18.49 7.02
N GLY A 87 31.10 -18.40 5.88
CA GLY A 87 32.18 -19.31 5.50
C GLY A 87 33.54 -19.05 6.16
N LEU A 88 33.69 -17.97 6.93
CA LEU A 88 34.97 -17.57 7.51
C LEU A 88 35.16 -18.19 8.91
N ASN A 89 36.16 -19.05 9.10
CA ASN A 89 36.41 -19.71 10.41
C ASN A 89 37.18 -18.83 11.43
N THR A 90 36.96 -17.52 11.40
CA THR A 90 37.64 -16.54 12.27
C THR A 90 36.71 -16.03 13.37
N TYR A 91 37.27 -15.67 14.53
CA TYR A 91 36.54 -15.07 15.65
C TYR A 91 35.84 -13.76 15.30
N ASN A 92 36.47 -12.94 14.47
CA ASN A 92 35.95 -11.65 14.00
C ASN A 92 35.71 -11.74 12.50
N ARG A 93 34.52 -11.36 12.05
CA ARG A 93 34.10 -11.42 10.66
C ARG A 93 33.56 -10.07 10.26
N LEU A 94 33.98 -9.58 9.10
CA LEU A 94 33.44 -8.40 8.46
C LEU A 94 32.99 -8.79 7.06
N GLY A 95 31.88 -8.23 6.61
CA GLY A 95 31.44 -8.40 5.24
C GLY A 95 30.87 -7.11 4.66
N ALA A 96 30.74 -7.14 3.35
CA ALA A 96 30.03 -6.16 2.54
C ALA A 96 29.30 -6.90 1.43
N GLY A 97 28.16 -6.38 0.99
CA GLY A 97 27.29 -7.07 0.05
C GLY A 97 26.37 -6.09 -0.64
N VAL A 98 26.03 -6.39 -1.88
CA VAL A 98 25.19 -5.53 -2.71
C VAL A 98 23.99 -6.30 -3.19
N GLY A 99 22.87 -5.60 -3.33
CA GLY A 99 21.60 -6.17 -3.73
C GLY A 99 20.88 -5.23 -4.67
N HIS A 100 20.07 -5.80 -5.56
CA HIS A 100 19.35 -5.06 -6.58
C HIS A 100 17.91 -5.59 -6.69
N SER A 101 16.94 -4.69 -6.81
CA SER A 101 15.52 -5.03 -6.97
C SER A 101 14.80 -3.91 -7.71
N ASP A 102 14.22 -4.22 -8.88
CA ASP A 102 13.39 -3.30 -9.68
C ASP A 102 13.90 -1.85 -9.76
N GLY A 103 15.18 -1.69 -10.16
CA GLY A 103 15.82 -0.38 -10.34
C GLY A 103 16.42 0.23 -9.07
N GLU A 104 16.16 -0.32 -7.90
CA GLU A 104 16.82 0.07 -6.66
C GLU A 104 18.06 -0.79 -6.41
N SER A 105 19.15 -0.16 -5.94
CA SER A 105 20.35 -0.86 -5.49
C SER A 105 20.64 -0.54 -4.04
N ALA A 106 21.12 -1.54 -3.30
CA ALA A 106 21.47 -1.41 -1.89
C ALA A 106 22.87 -1.97 -1.60
N LEU A 107 23.52 -1.37 -0.61
CA LEU A 107 24.78 -1.81 -0.03
C LEU A 107 24.54 -2.16 1.43
N ALA A 108 24.96 -3.35 1.83
CA ALA A 108 25.01 -3.78 3.21
C ALA A 108 26.47 -3.90 3.67
N VAL A 109 26.69 -3.60 4.95
CA VAL A 109 27.94 -3.81 5.68
C VAL A 109 27.62 -4.43 7.04
N GLY A 110 28.51 -5.26 7.57
CA GLY A 110 28.24 -5.95 8.82
C GLY A 110 29.46 -6.58 9.47
N TYR A 111 29.37 -6.69 10.79
CA TYR A 111 30.35 -7.29 11.67
C TYR A 111 29.71 -8.45 12.45
N GLN A 112 30.41 -9.57 12.52
CA GLN A 112 29.99 -10.73 13.30
C GLN A 112 31.16 -11.23 14.16
N ARG A 113 30.86 -11.59 15.40
CA ARG A 113 31.82 -12.13 16.36
C ARG A 113 31.37 -13.48 16.88
N VAL A 114 32.24 -14.47 16.81
CA VAL A 114 32.08 -15.76 17.48
C VAL A 114 32.52 -15.60 18.94
N MET A 115 31.66 -15.99 19.88
CA MET A 115 31.88 -15.76 21.31
C MET A 115 32.71 -16.88 21.98
N ASN A 116 32.68 -18.08 21.42
CA ASN A 116 33.34 -19.26 22.00
C ASN A 116 34.31 -19.92 20.99
N GLU A 117 35.38 -20.56 21.47
CA GLU A 117 36.39 -21.23 20.64
C GLU A 117 35.82 -22.36 19.77
N ARG A 118 34.68 -22.93 20.18
CA ARG A 118 33.98 -24.00 19.45
C ARG A 118 33.03 -23.50 18.36
N GLY A 119 32.89 -22.20 18.15
CA GLY A 119 31.96 -21.68 17.13
C GLY A 119 30.48 -21.73 17.51
N SER A 120 30.14 -22.20 18.71
CA SER A 120 28.76 -22.51 19.13
C SER A 120 27.88 -21.30 19.45
N ALA A 121 28.46 -20.10 19.54
CA ALA A 121 27.73 -18.87 19.82
C ALA A 121 28.28 -17.72 18.97
N THR A 122 27.38 -16.96 18.33
CA THR A 122 27.74 -15.82 17.47
C THR A 122 26.85 -14.61 17.74
N PHE A 123 27.43 -13.42 17.64
CA PHE A 123 26.75 -12.13 17.68
C PHE A 123 27.00 -11.40 16.36
N SER A 124 25.99 -10.77 15.77
CA SER A 124 26.13 -9.99 14.54
C SER A 124 25.47 -8.62 14.64
N LEU A 125 26.08 -7.65 13.98
CA LEU A 125 25.58 -6.29 13.78
C LEU A 125 25.76 -5.97 12.31
N ASN A 126 24.71 -5.51 11.65
CA ASN A 126 24.74 -5.14 10.24
C ASN A 126 23.93 -3.89 9.99
N GLY A 127 24.26 -3.19 8.91
CA GLY A 127 23.48 -2.07 8.40
C GLY A 127 23.46 -2.08 6.88
N ALA A 128 22.37 -1.60 6.31
CA ALA A 128 22.22 -1.49 4.87
C ALA A 128 21.69 -0.12 4.46
N PHE A 129 22.02 0.28 3.25
CA PHE A 129 21.72 1.60 2.69
C PHE A 129 21.33 1.46 1.22
N THR A 130 20.32 2.20 0.76
CA THR A 130 19.88 2.25 -0.64
C THR A 130 20.36 3.52 -1.33
N ASN A 131 20.41 3.51 -2.68
CA ASN A 131 20.71 4.73 -3.45
C ASN A 131 19.62 5.80 -3.30
N SER A 132 18.38 5.39 -3.01
CA SER A 132 17.27 6.27 -2.64
C SER A 132 17.34 6.87 -1.23
N GLY A 133 18.31 6.46 -0.40
CA GLY A 133 18.57 7.06 0.91
C GLY A 133 17.93 6.36 2.11
N GLU A 134 17.28 5.20 1.94
CA GLU A 134 16.88 4.38 3.09
C GLU A 134 18.06 3.74 3.79
N LYS A 135 17.92 3.56 5.10
CA LYS A 135 18.95 3.01 5.97
C LYS A 135 18.30 2.03 6.94
N THR A 136 18.91 0.88 7.16
CA THR A 136 18.49 -0.10 8.16
C THR A 136 19.70 -0.52 9.00
N VAL A 137 19.41 -0.92 10.24
CA VAL A 137 20.39 -1.51 11.16
C VAL A 137 19.73 -2.73 11.79
N GLY A 138 20.47 -3.83 11.88
CA GLY A 138 20.02 -5.08 12.49
C GLY A 138 21.09 -5.66 13.40
N VAL A 139 20.66 -6.28 14.49
CA VAL A 139 21.50 -7.07 15.38
C VAL A 139 20.95 -8.49 15.49
N GLY A 140 21.81 -9.47 15.67
CA GLY A 140 21.42 -10.87 15.75
C GLY A 140 22.33 -11.68 16.66
N VAL A 141 21.79 -12.79 17.17
CA VAL A 141 22.53 -13.81 17.91
C VAL A 141 22.20 -15.18 17.34
N GLY A 142 23.18 -16.08 17.31
CA GLY A 142 23.02 -17.46 16.85
C GLY A 142 23.69 -18.43 17.80
N ILE A 143 23.02 -19.54 18.11
CA ILE A 143 23.52 -20.62 18.98
C ILE A 143 23.41 -21.93 18.20
N GLY A 144 24.48 -22.73 18.20
CA GLY A 144 24.50 -24.10 17.66
C GLY A 144 25.00 -25.07 18.72
N TRP A 145 24.36 -26.25 18.82
CA TRP A 145 24.69 -27.33 19.76
C TRP A 145 24.94 -28.64 19.02
#